data_AF-A0A8H4KIS6-F1
#
_entry.id   AF-A0A8H4KIS6-F1
#
_cell.length_a   1.000
_cell.length_b   1.000
_cell.length_c   1.000
_cell.angle_alpha   90.00
_cell.angle_beta   90.00
_cell.angle_gamma   90.00
#
_symmetry.space_group_name_H-M   'P 1'
#
loop_
_entity.id
_entity.type
_entity.pdbx_description
1 polymer ?
#
loop_
_entity_poly.entity_id
_entity_poly.type
_entity_poly.pdbx_seq_one_letter_code
_entity_poly.pdbx_strand_id
1 'polypeptide(L)'
;MPYPKRNADDGGRYQPRTFAYSEQLPFAVEGKAQRDDVLQEILKQLYIAIRAKDFSSALHRTIELRGWLGLKFEMAREQRAKLVKLYYSLALAPGLGSDAADEFLRMVLTLTRKDHYLKPGKDLTLNWRPLWNDIKAWVLPLEVPMSNRKRSAKQLLRLCANAHTYFDPTERRAMLEEFLPFFSADKPQNAFIVVGVLNALLPSHPAPISEPQSQPGDFFPTLFHLWSIVNRSEAFDISFIDVLSRMARDHIHCSHVPFGSHGIFTKDQSDLIFTAILRLTRIPVRQGSSPYTPLGEDVGAGKYIRKDKKKYP
;
A
#
# COMPACT_ATOMS: atom_id res chain seq x y z
N MET A 1 19.52 -29.61 15.05
CA MET A 1 19.59 -30.27 13.73
C MET A 1 19.18 -29.28 12.64
N PRO A 2 19.91 -29.17 11.52
CA PRO A 2 19.48 -28.34 10.40
C PRO A 2 18.35 -29.06 9.65
N TYR A 3 17.21 -28.39 9.49
CA TYR A 3 16.08 -28.92 8.72
C TYR A 3 16.48 -29.11 7.24
N PRO A 4 16.14 -30.25 6.62
CA PRO A 4 16.41 -30.46 5.20
C PRO A 4 15.61 -29.43 4.38
N LYS A 5 16.29 -28.72 3.48
CA LYS A 5 15.64 -27.84 2.50
C LYS A 5 14.72 -28.70 1.63
N ARG A 6 13.40 -28.52 1.80
CA ARG A 6 12.39 -29.15 0.94
C ARG A 6 12.47 -28.48 -0.44
N ASN A 7 13.20 -29.11 -1.36
CA ASN A 7 13.47 -28.65 -2.74
C ASN A 7 12.30 -28.94 -3.70
N ALA A 8 11.06 -28.68 -3.28
CA ALA A 8 9.91 -28.70 -4.17
C ALA A 8 9.11 -27.42 -3.92
N ASP A 9 8.91 -26.62 -4.96
CA ASP A 9 8.04 -25.45 -4.90
C ASP A 9 6.60 -25.94 -4.67
N ASP A 10 6.22 -26.11 -3.41
CA ASP A 10 4.95 -26.67 -2.94
C ASP A 10 3.74 -25.75 -3.27
N GLY A 11 3.93 -24.76 -4.16
CA GLY A 11 2.97 -23.71 -4.51
C GLY A 11 2.64 -22.76 -3.37
N GLY A 12 3.19 -23.01 -2.18
CA GLY A 12 2.98 -22.26 -0.94
C GLY A 12 3.94 -21.09 -0.79
N ARG A 13 4.44 -20.87 0.43
CA ARG A 13 5.21 -19.68 0.81
C ARG A 13 6.61 -19.69 0.20
N TYR A 14 7.16 -18.52 -0.15
CA TYR A 14 8.56 -18.42 -0.61
C TYR A 14 9.58 -18.75 0.45
N GLN A 15 9.24 -18.52 1.72
CA GLN A 15 10.10 -18.85 2.86
C GLN A 15 9.37 -19.85 3.76
N PRO A 16 9.97 -21.02 4.02
CA PRO A 16 9.40 -22.00 4.93
C PRO A 16 9.43 -21.47 6.36
N ARG A 17 8.55 -22.01 7.20
CA ARG A 17 8.54 -21.67 8.62
C ARG A 17 9.75 -22.30 9.31
N THR A 18 10.43 -21.50 10.13
CA THR A 18 11.56 -21.96 10.95
C THR A 18 11.13 -22.90 12.08
N PHE A 19 9.83 -22.90 12.44
CA PHE A 19 9.30 -23.64 13.58
C PHE A 19 8.20 -24.62 13.14
N ALA A 20 8.39 -25.90 13.46
CA ALA A 20 7.49 -27.00 13.12
C ALA A 20 6.29 -27.06 14.10
N TYR A 21 5.33 -26.15 13.92
CA TYR A 21 4.17 -26.03 14.82
C TYR A 21 3.35 -27.32 14.95
N SER A 22 3.15 -28.05 13.86
CA SER A 22 2.31 -29.25 13.86
C SER A 22 2.95 -30.45 14.57
N GLU A 23 4.28 -30.54 14.55
CA GLU A 23 5.00 -31.68 15.14
C GLU A 23 5.16 -31.56 16.65
N GLN A 24 4.94 -30.37 17.20
CA GLN A 24 5.11 -30.08 18.62
C GLN A 24 3.82 -30.08 19.42
N LEU A 25 2.67 -30.29 18.75
CA LEU A 25 1.40 -30.38 19.45
C LEU A 25 1.29 -31.74 20.12
N PRO A 26 0.77 -31.80 21.37
CA PRO A 26 0.65 -33.07 22.11
C PRO A 26 -0.48 -33.98 21.59
N PHE A 27 -1.17 -33.57 20.52
CA PHE A 27 -2.30 -34.27 19.93
C PHE A 27 -2.10 -34.45 18.41
N ALA A 28 -2.74 -35.47 17.84
CA ALA A 28 -2.71 -35.72 16.41
C ALA A 28 -3.28 -34.54 15.63
N VAL A 29 -2.58 -34.13 14.57
CA VAL A 29 -2.97 -33.00 13.73
C VAL A 29 -3.48 -33.51 12.39
N GLU A 30 -4.55 -32.90 11.89
CA GLU A 30 -5.15 -33.17 10.57
C GLU A 30 -4.11 -33.18 9.44
N GLY A 31 -4.29 -34.03 8.44
CA GLY A 31 -3.43 -34.10 7.27
C GLY A 31 -3.55 -32.87 6.35
N LYS A 32 -2.57 -32.66 5.46
CA LYS A 32 -2.63 -31.55 4.46
C LYS A 32 -3.89 -31.62 3.60
N ALA A 33 -4.27 -32.82 3.15
CA ALA A 33 -5.47 -33.03 2.33
C ALA A 33 -6.77 -32.62 3.05
N GLN A 34 -6.94 -33.03 4.31
CA GLN A 34 -8.12 -32.64 5.11
C GLN A 34 -8.21 -31.11 5.29
N ARG A 35 -7.07 -30.44 5.52
CA ARG A 35 -7.02 -28.97 5.64
C ARG A 35 -7.39 -28.27 4.34
N ASP A 36 -6.97 -28.84 3.21
CA ASP A 36 -7.28 -28.33 1.86
C ASP A 36 -8.76 -28.56 1.51
N ASP A 37 -9.36 -29.69 1.91
CA ASP A 37 -10.79 -29.97 1.73
C ASP A 37 -11.65 -28.98 2.53
N VAL A 38 -11.28 -28.73 3.80
CA VAL A 38 -11.94 -27.72 4.64
C VAL A 38 -11.82 -26.33 4.01
N LEU A 39 -10.65 -25.99 3.45
CA LEU A 39 -10.47 -24.72 2.74
C LEU A 39 -11.39 -24.65 1.51
N GLN A 40 -11.46 -25.70 0.69
CA GLN A 40 -12.34 -25.70 -0.49
C GLN A 40 -13.81 -25.54 -0.11
N GLU A 41 -14.26 -26.14 1.00
CA GLU A 41 -15.64 -25.99 1.46
C GLU A 41 -15.93 -24.55 1.92
N ILE A 42 -15.05 -23.93 2.70
CA ILE A 42 -15.15 -22.52 3.09
C ILE A 42 -15.23 -21.63 1.84
N LEU A 43 -14.37 -21.89 0.86
CA LEU A 43 -14.33 -21.11 -0.38
C LEU A 43 -15.60 -21.29 -1.21
N LYS A 44 -16.07 -22.52 -1.38
CA LYS A 44 -17.31 -22.83 -2.10
C LYS A 44 -18.50 -22.09 -1.50
N GLN A 45 -18.65 -22.14 -0.17
CA GLN A 45 -19.73 -21.47 0.53
C GLN A 45 -19.59 -19.94 0.45
N LEU A 46 -18.37 -19.41 0.53
CA LEU A 46 -18.09 -17.99 0.32
C LEU A 46 -18.53 -17.53 -1.08
N TYR A 47 -18.16 -18.27 -2.14
CA TYR A 47 -18.55 -17.93 -3.51
C TYR A 47 -20.06 -18.01 -3.72
N ILE A 48 -20.74 -19.01 -3.14
CA ILE A 48 -22.20 -19.12 -3.19
C ILE A 48 -22.85 -17.90 -2.51
N ALA A 49 -22.39 -17.51 -1.32
CA ALA A 49 -22.91 -16.35 -0.60
C ALA A 49 -22.71 -15.05 -1.39
N ILE A 50 -21.53 -14.84 -1.98
CA ILE A 50 -21.25 -13.66 -2.82
C ILE A 50 -22.16 -13.64 -4.06
N ARG A 51 -22.33 -14.78 -4.73
CA ARG A 51 -23.20 -14.89 -5.91
C ARG A 51 -24.67 -14.64 -5.57
N ALA A 52 -25.11 -15.07 -4.39
CA ALA A 52 -26.44 -14.82 -3.86
C ALA A 52 -26.62 -13.38 -3.34
N LYS A 53 -25.55 -12.56 -3.32
CA LYS A 53 -25.51 -11.22 -2.70
C LYS A 53 -25.86 -11.23 -1.20
N ASP A 54 -25.71 -12.38 -0.54
CA ASP A 54 -25.86 -12.51 0.90
C ASP A 54 -24.52 -12.19 1.59
N PHE A 55 -24.32 -10.90 1.87
CA PHE A 55 -23.10 -10.42 2.51
C PHE A 55 -22.97 -10.86 3.97
N SER A 56 -24.07 -11.12 4.66
CA SER A 56 -24.04 -11.62 6.05
C SER A 56 -23.41 -13.01 6.11
N SER A 57 -23.84 -13.91 5.22
CA SER A 57 -23.23 -15.22 5.07
C SER A 57 -21.78 -15.12 4.59
N ALA A 58 -21.46 -14.21 3.67
CA ALA A 58 -20.08 -14.01 3.22
C ALA A 58 -19.16 -13.53 4.35
N LEU A 59 -19.65 -12.68 5.28
CA LEU A 59 -18.90 -12.26 6.45
C LEU A 59 -18.64 -13.42 7.41
N HIS A 60 -19.63 -14.27 7.64
CA HIS A 60 -19.46 -15.46 8.46
C HIS A 60 -18.36 -16.38 7.90
N ARG A 61 -18.38 -16.68 6.60
CA ARG A 61 -17.30 -17.45 5.94
C ARG A 61 -15.96 -16.75 5.95
N THR A 62 -15.95 -15.42 5.94
CA THR A 62 -14.72 -14.62 6.07
C THR A 62 -14.12 -14.73 7.48
N ILE A 63 -14.94 -14.87 8.53
CA ILE A 63 -14.48 -15.13 9.90
C ILE A 63 -13.87 -16.53 10.00
N GLU A 64 -14.53 -17.55 9.43
CA GLU A 64 -14.01 -18.92 9.38
C GLU A 64 -12.67 -18.98 8.64
N LEU A 65 -12.57 -18.34 7.48
CA LEU A 65 -11.32 -18.24 6.71
C LEU A 65 -10.21 -17.56 7.53
N ARG A 66 -10.55 -16.55 8.33
CA ARG A 66 -9.58 -15.89 9.22
C ARG A 66 -9.11 -16.83 10.33
N GLY A 67 -10.03 -17.62 10.90
CA GLY A 67 -9.71 -18.67 11.87
C GLY A 67 -8.76 -19.71 11.28
N TRP A 68 -9.07 -20.21 10.08
CA TRP A 68 -8.24 -21.15 9.33
C TRP A 68 -6.82 -20.60 9.07
N LEU A 69 -6.70 -19.33 8.67
CA LEU A 69 -5.41 -18.65 8.54
C LEU A 69 -4.69 -18.47 9.90
N GLY A 70 -5.45 -18.25 10.96
CA GLY A 70 -4.97 -18.13 12.35
C GLY A 70 -4.34 -19.40 12.87
N LEU A 71 -4.87 -20.57 12.48
CA LEU A 71 -4.27 -21.90 12.71
C LEU A 71 -2.99 -22.14 11.92
N LYS A 72 -2.47 -21.10 11.25
CA LYS A 72 -1.19 -21.12 10.56
C LYS A 72 -1.18 -22.09 9.38
N PHE A 73 -2.34 -22.49 8.87
CA PHE A 73 -2.45 -23.29 7.67
C PHE A 73 -1.99 -22.53 6.43
N GLU A 74 -1.62 -23.27 5.40
CA GLU A 74 -0.98 -22.75 4.19
C GLU A 74 -1.85 -23.07 2.99
N MET A 75 -2.09 -22.04 2.18
CA MET A 75 -2.84 -22.12 0.92
C MET A 75 -1.88 -21.86 -0.23
N ALA A 76 -2.24 -22.31 -1.43
CA ALA A 76 -1.48 -22.02 -2.64
C ALA A 76 -1.42 -20.49 -2.90
N ARG A 77 -0.29 -20.00 -3.42
CA ARG A 77 -0.07 -18.59 -3.77
C ARG A 77 -1.13 -18.06 -4.73
N GLU A 78 -1.44 -18.85 -5.76
CA GLU A 78 -2.46 -18.48 -6.75
C GLU A 78 -3.85 -18.31 -6.12
N GLN A 79 -4.24 -19.24 -5.23
CA GLN A 79 -5.51 -19.15 -4.52
C GLN A 79 -5.54 -17.92 -3.62
N ARG A 80 -4.44 -17.64 -2.91
CA ARG A 80 -4.31 -16.44 -2.09
C ARG A 80 -4.43 -15.17 -2.93
N ALA A 81 -3.76 -15.09 -4.08
CA ALA A 81 -3.83 -13.94 -4.97
C ALA A 81 -5.26 -13.72 -5.51
N LYS A 82 -5.96 -14.79 -5.90
CA LYS A 82 -7.37 -14.73 -6.33
C LYS A 82 -8.27 -14.20 -5.21
N LEU A 83 -8.07 -14.67 -3.97
CA LEU A 83 -8.82 -14.17 -2.81
C LEU A 83 -8.55 -12.70 -2.54
N VAL A 84 -7.30 -12.25 -2.62
CA VAL A 84 -6.97 -10.84 -2.46
C VAL A 84 -7.70 -9.99 -3.49
N LYS A 85 -7.68 -10.37 -4.77
CA LYS A 85 -8.40 -9.64 -5.83
C LYS A 85 -9.91 -9.61 -5.58
N LEU A 86 -10.49 -10.74 -5.17
CA LEU A 86 -11.91 -10.83 -4.80
C LEU A 86 -12.25 -9.88 -3.64
N TYR A 87 -11.57 -10.00 -2.50
CA TYR A 87 -11.82 -9.15 -1.34
C TYR A 87 -11.54 -7.67 -1.60
N TYR A 88 -10.53 -7.36 -2.43
CA TYR A 88 -10.24 -5.99 -2.85
C TYR A 88 -11.40 -5.40 -3.67
N SER A 89 -11.92 -6.17 -4.65
CA SER A 89 -13.10 -5.75 -5.43
C SER A 89 -14.36 -5.61 -4.57
N LEU A 90 -14.57 -6.50 -3.60
CA LEU A 90 -15.73 -6.45 -2.69
C LEU A 90 -15.65 -5.27 -1.71
N ALA A 91 -14.47 -5.01 -1.14
CA ALA A 91 -14.26 -3.88 -0.24
C ALA A 91 -14.54 -2.54 -0.94
N LEU A 92 -14.21 -2.42 -2.22
CA LEU A 92 -14.39 -1.21 -3.04
C LEU A 92 -15.70 -1.21 -3.85
N ALA A 93 -16.54 -2.25 -3.73
CA ALA A 93 -17.79 -2.34 -4.49
C ALA A 93 -18.83 -1.29 -4.01
N PRO A 94 -19.47 -0.53 -4.91
CA PRO A 94 -20.50 0.43 -4.51
C PRO A 94 -21.73 -0.29 -3.93
N GLY A 95 -22.38 0.32 -2.94
CA GLY A 95 -23.62 -0.19 -2.34
C GLY A 95 -23.45 -1.15 -1.17
N LEU A 96 -22.21 -1.54 -0.82
CA LEU A 96 -21.94 -2.34 0.37
C LEU A 96 -22.04 -1.50 1.66
N GLY A 97 -22.52 -2.10 2.75
CA GLY A 97 -22.51 -1.47 4.07
C GLY A 97 -21.09 -1.22 4.59
N SER A 98 -20.86 -0.13 5.34
CA SER A 98 -19.53 0.25 5.83
C SER A 98 -18.85 -0.87 6.62
N ASP A 99 -19.60 -1.58 7.46
CA ASP A 99 -19.05 -2.64 8.31
C ASP A 99 -18.56 -3.84 7.50
N ALA A 100 -19.34 -4.26 6.49
CA ALA A 100 -18.96 -5.35 5.62
C ALA A 100 -17.74 -4.98 4.76
N ALA A 101 -17.70 -3.75 4.23
CA ALA A 101 -16.56 -3.24 3.48
C ALA A 101 -15.28 -3.22 4.33
N ASP A 102 -15.38 -2.77 5.58
CA ASP A 102 -14.27 -2.72 6.53
C ASP A 102 -13.73 -4.12 6.86
N GLU A 103 -14.60 -5.13 7.02
CA GLU A 103 -14.17 -6.50 7.27
C GLU A 103 -13.51 -7.17 6.05
N PHE A 104 -14.01 -6.90 4.84
CA PHE A 104 -13.35 -7.35 3.61
C PHE A 104 -11.99 -6.69 3.43
N LEU A 105 -11.87 -5.39 3.73
CA LEU A 105 -10.60 -4.66 3.71
C LEU A 105 -9.60 -5.25 4.72
N ARG A 106 -10.05 -5.58 5.94
CA ARG A 106 -9.20 -6.28 6.93
C ARG A 106 -8.73 -7.64 6.44
N MET A 107 -9.55 -8.34 5.67
CA MET A 107 -9.15 -9.60 5.06
C MET A 107 -8.08 -9.38 3.99
N VAL A 108 -8.20 -8.37 3.12
CA VAL A 108 -7.12 -7.98 2.18
C VAL A 108 -5.81 -7.80 2.92
N LEU A 109 -5.78 -6.97 3.97
CA LEU A 109 -4.59 -6.70 4.77
C LEU A 109 -4.02 -7.95 5.45
N THR A 110 -4.88 -8.92 5.81
CA THR A 110 -4.45 -10.18 6.42
C THR A 110 -3.75 -11.08 5.39
N LEU A 111 -4.30 -11.15 4.18
CA LEU A 111 -3.77 -11.97 3.09
C LEU A 111 -2.48 -11.39 2.50
N THR A 112 -2.30 -10.07 2.52
CA THR A 112 -1.12 -9.35 1.99
C THR A 112 -0.11 -8.94 3.07
N ARG A 113 -0.26 -9.41 4.32
CA ARG A 113 0.50 -8.92 5.49
C ARG A 113 2.02 -9.06 5.37
N LYS A 114 2.51 -10.03 4.61
CA LYS A 114 3.95 -10.32 4.51
C LYS A 114 4.35 -10.68 3.08
N ASP A 115 5.43 -10.08 2.60
CA ASP A 115 5.90 -10.23 1.20
C ASP A 115 6.34 -11.65 0.86
N HIS A 116 6.67 -12.48 1.85
CA HIS A 116 6.99 -13.89 1.63
C HIS A 116 5.76 -14.74 1.24
N TYR A 117 4.56 -14.17 1.31
CA TYR A 117 3.32 -14.79 0.88
C TYR A 117 2.95 -14.49 -0.57
N LEU A 118 3.13 -13.24 -0.99
CA LEU A 118 2.79 -12.75 -2.31
C LEU A 118 3.84 -11.72 -2.68
N LYS A 119 4.58 -11.97 -3.76
CA LYS A 119 5.51 -10.99 -4.31
C LYS A 119 4.76 -10.03 -5.23
N PRO A 120 4.93 -8.71 -5.06
CA PRO A 120 4.36 -7.73 -5.96
C PRO A 120 4.81 -7.92 -7.42
N GLY A 121 3.90 -7.68 -8.36
CA GLY A 121 4.15 -7.78 -9.81
C GLY A 121 4.33 -9.22 -10.35
N LYS A 122 4.68 -10.19 -9.48
CA LYS A 122 4.79 -11.61 -9.84
C LYS A 122 3.53 -12.39 -9.51
N ASP A 123 3.11 -12.37 -8.24
CA ASP A 123 1.95 -13.16 -7.78
C ASP A 123 0.66 -12.33 -7.74
N LEU A 124 0.78 -11.02 -7.52
CA LEU A 124 -0.37 -10.12 -7.36
C LEU A 124 -0.11 -8.74 -7.97
N THR A 125 -1.07 -8.31 -8.76
CA THR A 125 -1.21 -6.94 -9.27
C THR A 125 -2.64 -6.47 -9.00
N LEU A 126 -2.79 -5.26 -8.47
CA LEU A 126 -4.07 -4.61 -8.16
C LEU A 126 -4.27 -3.39 -9.04
N ASN A 127 -5.53 -3.09 -9.37
CA ASN A 127 -5.90 -1.87 -10.09
C ASN A 127 -6.07 -0.73 -9.09
N TRP A 128 -5.37 0.38 -9.30
CA TRP A 128 -5.40 1.53 -8.40
C TRP A 128 -6.66 2.41 -8.54
N ARG A 129 -7.33 2.40 -9.70
CA ARG A 129 -8.43 3.33 -10.02
C ARG A 129 -9.63 3.22 -9.08
N PRO A 130 -10.14 2.01 -8.70
CA PRO A 130 -11.25 1.90 -7.77
C PRO A 130 -10.93 2.50 -6.40
N LEU A 131 -9.70 2.31 -5.93
CA LEU A 131 -9.26 2.88 -4.66
C LEU A 131 -9.10 4.40 -4.75
N TRP A 132 -8.57 4.90 -5.87
CA TRP A 132 -8.48 6.33 -6.12
C TRP A 132 -9.86 7.00 -6.14
N ASN A 133 -10.86 6.41 -6.80
CA ASN A 133 -12.21 6.97 -6.85
C ASN A 133 -12.83 7.15 -5.45
N ASP A 134 -12.63 6.17 -4.56
CA ASP A 134 -13.08 6.25 -3.17
C ASP A 134 -12.33 7.35 -2.39
N ILE A 135 -11.01 7.47 -2.57
CA ILE A 135 -10.20 8.50 -1.91
C ILE A 135 -10.57 9.87 -2.43
N LYS A 136 -10.71 10.03 -3.75
CA LYS A 136 -11.10 11.27 -4.43
C LYS A 136 -12.42 11.79 -3.86
N ALA A 137 -13.39 10.91 -3.62
CA ALA A 137 -14.65 11.27 -2.97
C ALA A 137 -14.49 11.84 -1.55
N TRP A 138 -13.46 11.41 -0.82
CA TRP A 138 -13.14 11.88 0.53
C TRP A 138 -12.35 13.18 0.54
N VAL A 139 -11.34 13.29 -0.32
CA VAL A 139 -10.34 14.36 -0.26
C VAL A 139 -10.68 15.55 -1.15
N LEU A 140 -11.53 15.33 -2.18
CA LEU A 140 -12.03 16.38 -3.07
C LEU A 140 -13.58 16.41 -3.07
N PRO A 141 -14.21 16.90 -1.99
CA PRO A 141 -15.67 16.96 -1.84
C PRO A 141 -16.43 17.68 -2.94
N LEU A 142 -15.81 18.71 -3.50
CA LEU A 142 -16.43 19.60 -4.48
C LEU A 142 -16.52 18.93 -5.85
N GLU A 143 -15.69 17.92 -6.09
CA GLU A 143 -15.61 17.19 -7.36
C GLU A 143 -16.49 15.94 -7.37
N VAL A 144 -16.91 15.44 -6.20
CA VAL A 144 -17.62 14.16 -6.08
C VAL A 144 -18.76 14.23 -5.06
N PRO A 145 -20.00 13.82 -5.42
CA PRO A 145 -21.14 13.80 -4.52
C PRO A 145 -20.91 13.00 -3.22
N MET A 146 -21.45 13.51 -2.11
CA MET A 146 -21.34 12.97 -0.75
C MET A 146 -21.82 11.52 -0.57
N SER A 147 -22.68 11.03 -1.47
CA SER A 147 -23.30 9.70 -1.39
C SER A 147 -22.29 8.54 -1.43
N ASN A 148 -21.06 8.80 -1.90
CA ASN A 148 -19.97 7.83 -1.97
C ASN A 148 -19.10 7.75 -0.69
N ARG A 149 -19.27 8.62 0.32
CA ARG A 149 -18.44 8.64 1.55
C ARG A 149 -18.84 7.63 2.62
N LYS A 150 -19.25 6.42 2.24
CA LYS A 150 -19.72 5.42 3.21
C LYS A 150 -18.61 4.69 3.95
N ARG A 151 -17.34 4.82 3.53
CA ARG A 151 -16.20 4.04 4.07
C ARG A 151 -15.34 4.83 5.04
N SER A 152 -14.85 4.18 6.08
CA SER A 152 -13.94 4.82 7.04
C SER A 152 -12.64 5.28 6.37
N ALA A 153 -12.37 6.58 6.40
CA ALA A 153 -11.11 7.17 5.90
C ALA A 153 -9.87 6.44 6.48
N LYS A 154 -9.91 6.09 7.77
CA LYS A 154 -8.83 5.36 8.44
C LYS A 154 -8.55 3.99 7.81
N GLN A 155 -9.57 3.28 7.37
CA GLN A 155 -9.41 1.97 6.74
C GLN A 155 -8.92 2.12 5.30
N LEU A 156 -9.44 3.10 4.55
CA LEU A 156 -8.97 3.42 3.21
C LEU A 156 -7.47 3.73 3.19
N LEU A 157 -6.97 4.54 4.14
CA LEU A 157 -5.53 4.83 4.24
C LEU A 157 -4.69 3.59 4.57
N ARG A 158 -5.20 2.70 5.43
CA ARG A 158 -4.53 1.43 5.72
C ARG A 158 -4.46 0.55 4.49
N LEU A 159 -5.51 0.55 3.68
CA LEU A 159 -5.52 -0.14 2.40
C LEU A 159 -4.52 0.48 1.43
N CYS A 160 -4.44 1.82 1.31
CA CYS A 160 -3.43 2.49 0.49
C CYS A 160 -2.01 2.09 0.87
N ALA A 161 -1.71 2.17 2.18
CA ALA A 161 -0.39 1.87 2.73
C ALA A 161 0.08 0.43 2.47
N ASN A 162 -0.83 -0.48 2.10
CA ASN A 162 -0.50 -1.85 1.73
C ASN A 162 -0.66 -2.12 0.23
N ALA A 163 -1.69 -1.57 -0.42
CA ALA A 163 -2.01 -1.83 -1.81
C ALA A 163 -1.01 -1.17 -2.78
N HIS A 164 -0.38 -0.07 -2.40
CA HIS A 164 0.55 0.66 -3.27
C HIS A 164 1.73 -0.20 -3.76
N THR A 165 2.14 -1.22 -2.99
CA THR A 165 3.23 -2.11 -3.41
C THR A 165 2.78 -3.04 -4.53
N TYR A 166 1.50 -3.38 -4.59
CA TYR A 166 0.91 -4.29 -5.58
C TYR A 166 0.33 -3.58 -6.81
N PHE A 167 0.50 -2.26 -6.94
CA PHE A 167 0.14 -1.57 -8.17
C PHE A 167 1.20 -1.76 -9.24
N ASP A 168 0.76 -1.78 -10.49
CA ASP A 168 1.66 -1.90 -11.62
C ASP A 168 2.53 -0.64 -11.74
N PRO A 169 3.88 -0.75 -11.70
CA PRO A 169 4.76 0.41 -11.84
C PRO A 169 4.71 1.05 -13.24
N THR A 170 4.19 0.35 -14.26
CA THR A 170 3.97 0.93 -15.61
C THR A 170 2.94 2.05 -15.60
N GLU A 171 1.93 1.95 -14.72
CA GLU A 171 0.83 2.90 -14.56
C GLU A 171 1.24 4.22 -13.87
N ARG A 172 2.51 4.37 -13.48
CA ARG A 172 2.99 5.56 -12.75
C ARG A 172 2.71 6.86 -13.52
N ARG A 173 2.94 6.87 -14.83
CA ARG A 173 2.61 8.01 -15.69
C ARG A 173 1.12 8.36 -15.63
N ALA A 174 0.25 7.37 -15.81
CA ALA A 174 -1.20 7.56 -15.79
C ALA A 174 -1.69 8.07 -14.41
N MET A 175 -1.09 7.58 -13.32
CA MET A 175 -1.35 8.09 -11.98
C MET A 175 -0.96 9.57 -11.83
N LEU A 176 0.22 9.96 -12.32
CA LEU A 176 0.67 11.35 -12.27
C LEU A 176 -0.26 12.26 -13.09
N GLU A 177 -0.63 11.85 -14.30
CA GLU A 177 -1.57 12.59 -15.15
C GLU A 177 -2.94 12.77 -14.48
N GLU A 178 -3.38 11.82 -13.66
CA GLU A 178 -4.64 11.90 -12.90
C GLU A 178 -4.52 12.79 -11.64
N PHE A 179 -3.38 12.75 -10.94
CA PHE A 179 -3.22 13.43 -9.65
C PHE A 179 -2.77 14.88 -9.78
N LEU A 180 -1.85 15.16 -10.71
CA LEU A 180 -1.22 16.48 -10.88
C LEU A 180 -2.19 17.62 -11.22
N PRO A 181 -3.27 17.43 -11.99
CA PRO A 181 -4.23 18.51 -12.28
C PRO A 181 -4.87 19.13 -11.05
N PHE A 182 -4.92 18.40 -9.93
CA PHE A 182 -5.45 18.91 -8.67
C PHE A 182 -4.42 19.75 -7.90
N PHE A 183 -3.14 19.73 -8.25
CA PHE A 183 -2.11 20.48 -7.54
C PHE A 183 -2.26 21.98 -7.83
N SER A 184 -2.33 22.79 -6.80
CA SER A 184 -2.38 24.25 -6.91
C SER A 184 -1.61 24.87 -5.75
N ALA A 185 -0.64 25.73 -6.06
CA ALA A 185 0.11 26.47 -5.05
C ALA A 185 -0.76 27.52 -4.34
N ASP A 186 -1.73 28.09 -5.08
CA ASP A 186 -2.65 29.12 -4.56
C ASP A 186 -3.67 28.54 -3.56
N LYS A 187 -4.00 27.24 -3.71
CA LYS A 187 -4.88 26.50 -2.80
C LYS A 187 -4.06 25.49 -2.01
N PRO A 188 -3.47 25.86 -0.85
CA PRO A 188 -2.55 25.00 -0.12
C PRO A 188 -3.16 23.63 0.24
N GLN A 189 -4.46 23.58 0.55
CA GLN A 189 -5.20 22.34 0.79
C GLN A 189 -5.04 21.32 -0.33
N ASN A 190 -5.16 21.76 -1.58
CA ASN A 190 -5.04 20.92 -2.75
C ASN A 190 -3.60 20.40 -2.94
N ALA A 191 -2.61 21.24 -2.69
CA ALA A 191 -1.20 20.84 -2.70
C ALA A 191 -0.92 19.73 -1.67
N PHE A 192 -1.43 19.87 -0.43
CA PHE A 192 -1.32 18.83 0.60
C PHE A 192 -2.05 17.54 0.22
N ILE A 193 -3.22 17.63 -0.42
CA ILE A 193 -3.96 16.46 -0.90
C ILE A 193 -3.12 15.72 -1.94
N VAL A 194 -2.64 16.39 -3.00
CA VAL A 194 -1.88 15.73 -4.06
C VAL A 194 -0.62 15.08 -3.52
N VAL A 195 0.15 15.77 -2.68
CA VAL A 195 1.36 15.17 -2.07
C VAL A 195 1.01 13.99 -1.16
N GLY A 196 -0.09 14.07 -0.40
CA GLY A 196 -0.59 12.94 0.37
C GLY A 196 -0.94 11.74 -0.50
N VAL A 197 -1.64 11.97 -1.63
CA VAL A 197 -2.05 10.93 -2.59
C VAL A 197 -0.83 10.29 -3.25
N LEU A 198 0.14 11.11 -3.69
CA LEU A 198 1.42 10.62 -4.23
C LEU A 198 2.12 9.72 -3.20
N ASN A 199 2.16 10.14 -1.93
CA ASN A 199 2.75 9.30 -0.89
C ASN A 199 1.94 8.01 -0.63
N ALA A 200 0.62 8.08 -0.68
CA ALA A 200 -0.25 6.96 -0.35
C ALA A 200 -0.37 5.90 -1.46
N LEU A 201 -0.38 6.32 -2.74
CA LEU A 201 -0.74 5.45 -3.87
C LEU A 201 0.38 5.19 -4.86
N LEU A 202 1.38 6.06 -4.99
CA LEU A 202 2.38 5.92 -6.05
C LEU A 202 3.22 4.64 -5.83
N PRO A 203 3.30 3.71 -6.81
CA PRO A 203 4.10 2.50 -6.68
C PRO A 203 5.59 2.86 -6.63
N SER A 204 6.34 2.14 -5.80
CA SER A 204 7.78 2.37 -5.59
C SER A 204 8.69 1.40 -6.35
N HIS A 205 8.16 0.26 -6.81
CA HIS A 205 8.93 -0.72 -7.58
C HIS A 205 9.39 -0.19 -8.95
N PRO A 206 10.54 -0.66 -9.46
CA PRO A 206 11.03 -0.27 -10.78
C PRO A 206 10.06 -0.70 -11.88
N ALA A 207 9.80 0.21 -12.83
CA ALA A 207 9.06 -0.14 -14.04
C ALA A 207 9.96 -0.93 -15.02
N PRO A 208 9.39 -1.79 -15.87
CA PRO A 208 10.12 -2.45 -16.96
C PRO A 208 10.83 -1.43 -17.87
N ILE A 209 11.94 -1.84 -18.49
CA ILE A 209 12.73 -1.01 -19.41
C ILE A 209 11.88 -0.47 -20.58
N SER A 210 10.84 -1.21 -20.98
CA SER A 210 9.92 -0.81 -22.05
C SER A 210 9.11 0.45 -21.74
N GLU A 211 9.02 0.85 -20.47
CA GLU A 211 8.29 2.03 -20.01
C GLU A 211 9.26 3.11 -19.53
N PRO A 212 9.87 3.89 -20.44
CA PRO A 212 10.85 4.92 -20.08
C PRO A 212 10.22 5.99 -19.17
N GLN A 213 9.01 6.43 -19.48
CA GLN A 213 8.34 7.52 -18.76
C GLN A 213 7.94 7.19 -17.32
N SER A 214 8.03 5.91 -16.94
CA SER A 214 7.84 5.45 -15.57
C SER A 214 9.18 5.23 -14.85
N GLN A 215 10.32 5.53 -15.47
CA GLN A 215 11.65 5.44 -14.86
C GLN A 215 11.97 6.69 -14.01
N PRO A 216 12.82 6.54 -12.98
CA PRO A 216 13.23 7.65 -12.10
C PRO A 216 13.66 8.93 -12.85
N GLY A 217 14.40 8.79 -13.96
CA GLY A 217 14.86 9.93 -14.76
C GLY A 217 13.75 10.85 -15.27
N ASP A 218 12.58 10.30 -15.58
CA ASP A 218 11.47 11.06 -16.16
C ASP A 218 10.53 11.65 -15.10
N PHE A 219 10.20 10.90 -14.04
CA PHE A 219 9.22 11.38 -13.06
C PHE A 219 9.83 12.04 -11.81
N PHE A 220 11.10 11.77 -11.46
CA PHE A 220 11.74 12.45 -10.32
C PHE A 220 11.78 13.96 -10.49
N PRO A 221 12.15 14.55 -11.64
CA PRO A 221 12.14 16.00 -11.82
C PRO A 221 10.80 16.63 -11.43
N THR A 222 9.68 15.97 -11.76
CA THR A 222 8.34 16.42 -11.35
C THR A 222 8.17 16.40 -9.83
N LEU A 223 8.52 15.29 -9.16
CA LEU A 223 8.39 15.19 -7.70
C LEU A 223 9.25 16.23 -6.97
N PHE A 224 10.51 16.41 -7.39
CA PHE A 224 11.40 17.39 -6.81
C PHE A 224 10.96 18.83 -7.11
N HIS A 225 10.40 19.08 -8.28
CA HIS A 225 9.81 20.38 -8.59
C HIS A 225 8.63 20.70 -7.68
N LEU A 226 7.67 19.78 -7.51
CA LEU A 226 6.55 19.94 -6.57
C LEU A 226 7.03 20.19 -5.13
N TRP A 227 8.07 19.47 -4.70
CA TRP A 227 8.68 19.67 -3.40
C TRP A 227 9.28 21.08 -3.25
N SER A 228 9.92 21.60 -4.31
CA SER A 228 10.50 22.96 -4.32
C SER A 228 9.47 24.09 -4.36
N ILE A 229 8.24 23.85 -4.84
CA ILE A 229 7.19 24.88 -4.87
C ILE A 229 6.72 25.22 -3.45
N VAL A 230 6.49 24.21 -2.62
CA VAL A 230 6.03 24.40 -1.23
C VAL A 230 7.20 24.24 -0.28
N ASN A 231 8.05 25.26 -0.25
CA ASN A 231 9.24 25.28 0.60
C ASN A 231 8.89 25.35 2.09
N ARG A 232 9.76 24.78 2.93
CA ARG A 232 9.71 24.86 4.40
C ARG A 232 8.40 24.33 5.02
N SER A 233 7.84 23.27 4.46
CA SER A 233 6.70 22.54 5.02
C SER A 233 7.14 21.17 5.57
N GLU A 234 6.98 20.95 6.88
CA GLU A 234 7.35 19.68 7.54
C GLU A 234 6.60 18.49 6.92
N ALA A 235 5.32 18.69 6.57
CA ALA A 235 4.50 17.62 6.01
C ALA A 235 4.94 17.24 4.58
N PHE A 236 5.43 18.20 3.79
CA PHE A 236 6.00 17.94 2.47
C PHE A 236 7.33 17.19 2.61
N ASP A 237 8.23 17.68 3.47
CA ASP A 237 9.53 17.05 3.71
C ASP A 237 9.34 15.57 4.13
N ILE A 238 8.45 15.29 5.10
CA ILE A 238 8.15 13.92 5.52
C ILE A 238 7.58 13.08 4.36
N SER A 239 6.65 13.62 3.57
CA SER A 239 5.96 12.86 2.53
C SER A 239 6.88 12.52 1.35
N PHE A 240 7.69 13.47 0.89
CA PHE A 240 8.65 13.22 -0.18
C PHE A 240 9.79 12.30 0.27
N ILE A 241 10.32 12.47 1.48
CA ILE A 241 11.33 11.55 2.02
C ILE A 241 10.77 10.12 2.13
N ASP A 242 9.52 9.93 2.55
CA ASP A 242 8.87 8.61 2.62
C ASP A 242 8.66 7.97 1.23
N VAL A 243 8.27 8.73 0.21
CA VAL A 243 8.21 8.23 -1.19
C VAL A 243 9.60 7.86 -1.70
N LEU A 244 10.55 8.79 -1.60
CA LEU A 244 11.88 8.64 -2.19
C LEU A 244 12.68 7.55 -1.48
N SER A 245 12.52 7.37 -0.17
CA SER A 245 13.16 6.29 0.57
C SER A 245 12.65 4.91 0.14
N ARG A 246 11.33 4.74 -0.06
CA ARG A 246 10.75 3.51 -0.60
C ARG A 246 11.27 3.23 -2.01
N MET A 247 11.33 4.26 -2.87
CA MET A 247 11.88 4.12 -4.22
C MET A 247 13.34 3.73 -4.21
N ALA A 248 14.19 4.41 -3.42
CA ALA A 248 15.60 4.07 -3.31
C ALA A 248 15.81 2.62 -2.87
N ARG A 249 15.06 2.16 -1.85
CA ARG A 249 15.10 0.78 -1.36
C ARG A 249 14.68 -0.23 -2.44
N ASP A 250 13.58 0.01 -3.12
CA ASP A 250 13.00 -0.95 -4.05
C ASP A 250 13.79 -1.03 -5.37
N HIS A 251 14.63 -0.03 -5.67
CA HIS A 251 15.51 -0.01 -6.84
C HIS A 251 16.92 -0.60 -6.58
N ILE A 252 17.27 -1.02 -5.36
CA ILE A 252 18.61 -1.56 -5.02
C ILE A 252 19.02 -2.74 -5.92
N HIS A 253 18.06 -3.59 -6.29
CA HIS A 253 18.31 -4.78 -7.11
C HIS A 253 17.94 -4.58 -8.59
N CYS A 254 17.69 -3.35 -9.01
CA CYS A 254 17.33 -3.02 -10.38
C CYS A 254 18.61 -2.88 -11.23
N SER A 255 18.77 -3.71 -12.27
CA SER A 255 19.98 -3.71 -13.09
C SER A 255 20.01 -2.61 -14.15
N HIS A 256 18.84 -2.14 -14.61
CA HIS A 256 18.74 -1.19 -15.73
C HIS A 256 18.61 0.26 -15.30
N VAL A 257 18.43 0.53 -14.01
CA VAL A 257 18.43 1.90 -13.49
C VAL A 257 19.85 2.22 -13.00
N PRO A 258 20.48 3.30 -13.49
CA PRO A 258 21.82 3.68 -13.06
C PRO A 258 21.90 3.87 -11.54
N PHE A 259 22.88 3.24 -10.92
CA PHE A 259 23.15 3.36 -9.49
C PHE A 259 24.57 3.94 -9.29
N GLY A 260 24.64 5.21 -8.92
CA GLY A 260 25.89 5.96 -8.77
C GLY A 260 26.27 6.25 -7.31
N SER A 261 27.18 7.20 -7.10
CA SER A 261 27.56 7.70 -5.77
C SER A 261 26.39 8.26 -4.95
N HIS A 262 25.33 8.67 -5.65
CA HIS A 262 24.09 9.22 -5.11
C HIS A 262 22.91 8.23 -5.23
N GLY A 263 23.20 6.92 -5.40
CA GLY A 263 22.19 5.90 -5.62
C GLY A 263 21.46 6.13 -6.95
N ILE A 264 20.13 6.14 -6.90
CA ILE A 264 19.26 6.41 -8.06
C ILE A 264 18.96 7.90 -8.28
N PHE A 265 19.55 8.78 -7.45
CA PHE A 265 19.32 10.22 -7.49
C PHE A 265 20.48 10.95 -8.16
N THR A 266 20.22 12.17 -8.63
CA THR A 266 21.29 13.09 -8.98
C THR A 266 21.94 13.69 -7.72
N LYS A 267 23.08 14.36 -7.90
CA LYS A 267 23.73 15.10 -6.81
C LYS A 267 22.79 16.14 -6.20
N ASP A 268 22.20 17.00 -7.03
CA ASP A 268 21.31 18.08 -6.56
C ASP A 268 20.07 17.54 -5.83
N GLN A 269 19.50 16.43 -6.33
CA GLN A 269 18.39 15.73 -5.68
C GLN A 269 18.79 15.20 -4.31
N SER A 270 19.99 14.61 -4.20
CA SER A 270 20.53 14.12 -2.94
C SER A 270 20.78 15.26 -1.96
N ASP A 271 21.38 16.35 -2.41
CA ASP A 271 21.66 17.53 -1.58
C ASP A 271 20.36 18.11 -1.00
N LEU A 272 19.28 18.15 -1.78
CA LEU A 272 17.95 18.55 -1.30
C LEU A 272 17.38 17.57 -0.27
N ILE A 273 17.48 16.26 -0.51
CA ILE A 273 17.04 15.23 0.45
C ILE A 273 17.76 15.40 1.78
N PHE A 274 19.10 15.49 1.78
CA PHE A 274 19.89 15.63 3.00
C PHE A 274 19.63 16.97 3.69
N THR A 275 19.44 18.06 2.94
CA THR A 275 19.05 19.36 3.50
C THR A 275 17.69 19.28 4.22
N ALA A 276 16.71 18.59 3.63
CA ALA A 276 15.41 18.39 4.26
C ALA A 276 15.50 17.51 5.51
N ILE A 277 16.30 16.44 5.49
CA ILE A 277 16.57 15.60 6.66
C ILE A 277 17.19 16.44 7.78
N LEU A 278 18.19 17.28 7.49
CA LEU A 278 18.80 18.18 8.47
C LEU A 278 17.81 19.21 9.05
N ARG A 279 16.83 19.67 8.27
CA ARG A 279 15.74 20.51 8.81
C ARG A 279 14.82 19.71 9.74
N LEU A 280 14.50 18.45 9.40
CA LEU A 280 13.64 17.58 10.21
C LEU A 280 14.26 17.21 11.56
N THR A 281 15.60 17.10 11.65
CA THR A 281 16.27 16.83 12.93
C THR A 281 16.19 18.01 13.91
N ARG A 282 15.82 19.21 13.44
CA ARG A 282 15.65 20.43 14.26
C ARG A 282 16.87 20.75 15.14
N ILE A 283 18.07 20.41 14.67
CA ILE A 283 19.31 20.74 15.37
C ILE A 283 19.39 22.27 15.47
N PRO A 284 19.49 22.85 16.68
CA PRO A 284 19.47 24.30 16.85
C PRO A 284 20.78 24.89 16.36
N VAL A 285 20.75 25.61 15.24
CA VAL A 285 21.88 26.37 14.72
C VAL A 285 21.61 27.85 15.01
N ARG A 286 22.13 28.35 16.14
CA ARG A 286 21.82 29.66 16.79
C ARG A 286 20.38 29.76 17.32
N GLN A 287 20.09 30.83 18.08
CA GLN A 287 18.79 31.15 18.71
C GLN A 287 17.68 31.45 17.67
N GLY A 288 17.41 30.52 16.76
CA GLY A 288 16.35 30.60 15.77
C GLY A 288 15.15 29.75 16.17
N SER A 289 13.96 30.20 15.81
CA SER A 289 12.72 29.43 15.85
C SER A 289 12.73 28.25 14.85
N SER A 290 11.69 27.42 14.86
CA SER A 290 11.52 26.27 13.96
C SER A 290 11.87 26.61 12.49
N PRO A 291 12.60 25.75 11.76
CA PRO A 291 12.94 25.98 10.34
C PRO A 291 11.71 25.86 9.41
N TYR A 292 10.58 25.38 9.95
CA TYR A 292 9.32 25.20 9.24
C TYR A 292 8.35 26.33 9.52
N THR A 293 7.61 26.72 8.49
CA THR A 293 6.42 27.56 8.64
C THR A 293 5.39 26.78 9.47
N PRO A 294 4.87 27.34 10.57
CA PRO A 294 3.84 26.65 11.36
C PRO A 294 2.63 26.35 10.48
N LEU A 295 2.18 25.10 10.47
CA LEU A 295 0.97 24.72 9.72
C LEU A 295 -0.24 25.38 10.40
N GLY A 296 -0.86 26.35 9.74
CA GLY A 296 -2.17 26.88 10.11
C GLY A 296 -3.30 25.87 9.90
N GLU A 297 -4.55 26.32 10.02
CA GLU A 297 -5.75 25.51 9.73
C GLU A 297 -5.84 25.07 8.24
N ASP A 298 -5.00 25.63 7.38
CA ASP A 298 -4.95 25.48 5.91
C ASP A 298 -4.67 24.08 5.37
N VAL A 299 -4.40 23.09 6.22
CA VAL A 299 -4.17 21.70 5.78
C VAL A 299 -5.49 21.00 5.41
N GLY A 300 -6.63 21.48 5.93
CA GLY A 300 -7.97 20.98 5.58
C GLY A 300 -8.07 19.46 5.51
N ALA A 301 -8.62 18.94 4.40
CA ALA A 301 -8.78 17.51 4.14
C ALA A 301 -7.45 16.76 3.91
N GLY A 302 -6.34 17.46 3.63
CA GLY A 302 -5.01 16.86 3.52
C GLY A 302 -4.53 16.19 4.82
N LYS A 303 -5.06 16.62 5.98
CA LYS A 303 -4.80 15.97 7.28
C LYS A 303 -5.23 14.50 7.28
N TYR A 304 -6.29 14.15 6.54
CA TYR A 304 -6.79 12.78 6.47
C TYR A 304 -5.86 11.85 5.70
N ILE A 305 -4.96 12.34 4.85
CA ILE A 305 -4.07 11.46 4.07
C ILE A 305 -2.75 11.18 4.80
N ARG A 306 -2.47 11.93 5.86
CA ARG A 306 -1.22 11.80 6.61
C ARG A 306 -1.18 10.47 7.36
N LYS A 307 -0.06 9.76 7.25
CA LYS A 307 0.19 8.53 8.03
C LYS A 307 0.16 8.82 9.53
N ASP A 308 -0.36 7.85 10.29
CA ASP A 308 -0.51 7.94 11.74
C ASP A 308 0.87 7.99 12.44
N LYS A 309 1.19 9.14 13.04
CA LYS A 309 2.46 9.38 13.77
C LYS A 309 2.72 8.40 14.90
N LYS A 310 1.69 7.78 15.50
CA LYS A 310 1.89 6.81 16.59
C LYS A 310 2.37 5.45 16.08
N LYS A 311 2.05 5.11 14.82
CA LYS A 311 2.34 3.80 14.22
C LYS A 311 3.59 3.83 13.35
N TYR A 312 3.93 5.01 12.83
CA TYR A 312 5.12 5.30 12.04
C TYR A 312 5.76 6.57 12.64
N PRO A 313 6.48 6.43 13.78
CA PRO A 313 7.09 7.56 14.47
C PRO A 313 8.14 8.28 13.63
#